data_AF-A0A0P9FCR4-F1
#
_entry.id   AF-A0A0P9FCR4-F1
#
_cell.length_a   1.000
_cell.length_b   1.000
_cell.length_c   1.000
_cell.angle_alpha   90.00
_cell.angle_beta   90.00
_cell.angle_gamma   90.00
#
_symmetry.space_group_name_H-M   'P 1'
#
loop_
_entity.id
_entity.type
_entity.pdbx_description
1 polymer ?
#
loop_
_entity_poly.entity_id
_entity_poly.type
_entity_poly.pdbx_seq_one_letter_code
_entity_poly.pdbx_strand_id
1 'polypeptide(L)'
;MTEEVEVKVREVVENGKEAGSTFVEGLRKLLLAGIGAVALSRDETESFVNKLVERGELAQKDAEKLMHEVQSRLRKNTSGVEDRAERVGTRVEQSMEEFLNRLNIPSKRDIEDLSAKIAQLSARVEELRKQK
;
A
#
# COMPACT_ATOMS: atom_id res chain seq x y z
N MET A 1 4.72 17.47 39.56
CA MET A 1 5.64 16.54 38.85
C MET A 1 4.90 15.54 37.96
N THR A 2 3.66 15.16 38.26
CA THR A 2 2.85 14.24 37.43
C THR A 2 2.17 14.90 36.24
N GLU A 3 1.81 16.19 36.34
CA GLU A 3 1.10 16.91 35.27
C GLU A 3 2.00 17.34 34.09
N GLU A 4 3.27 17.68 34.35
CA GLU A 4 4.24 18.02 33.28
C GLU A 4 4.57 16.84 32.37
N VAL A 5 4.44 15.60 32.87
CA VAL A 5 4.73 14.39 32.10
C VAL A 5 3.57 14.06 31.15
N GLU A 6 2.32 14.30 31.54
CA GLU A 6 1.15 14.12 30.67
C GLU A 6 1.08 15.15 29.54
N VAL A 7 1.44 16.41 29.82
CA VAL A 7 1.44 17.48 28.82
C VAL A 7 2.51 17.22 27.75
N LYS A 8 3.70 16.75 28.14
CA LYS A 8 4.78 16.42 27.21
C LYS A 8 4.45 15.19 26.34
N VAL A 9 3.66 14.25 26.85
CA VAL A 9 3.18 13.10 26.07
C VAL A 9 2.11 13.51 25.04
N ARG A 10 1.23 14.48 25.37
CA ARG A 10 0.23 14.99 24.41
C ARG A 10 0.84 15.80 23.26
N GLU A 11 1.82 16.65 23.53
CA GLU A 11 2.47 17.46 22.48
C GLU A 11 3.27 16.61 21.47
N VAL A 12 3.88 15.50 21.92
CA VAL A 12 4.61 14.57 21.04
C VAL A 12 3.64 13.76 20.17
N VAL A 13 2.44 13.45 20.68
CA VAL A 13 1.40 12.70 19.95
C VAL A 13 0.69 13.57 18.89
N GLU A 14 0.50 14.87 19.13
CA GLU A 14 -0.04 15.78 18.10
C GLU A 14 1.00 16.13 17.03
N ASN A 15 2.23 16.48 17.40
CA ASN A 15 3.31 16.71 16.43
C ASN A 15 3.65 15.45 15.60
N GLY A 16 3.59 14.26 16.22
CA GLY A 16 3.80 12.99 15.52
C GLY A 16 2.68 12.67 14.52
N LYS A 17 1.46 13.17 14.73
CA LYS A 17 0.33 12.98 13.80
C LYS A 17 0.39 13.93 12.60
N GLU A 18 0.84 15.18 12.78
CA GLU A 18 0.98 16.13 11.66
C GLU A 18 2.24 15.90 10.83
N ALA A 19 3.36 15.54 11.46
CA ALA A 19 4.57 15.13 10.76
C ALA A 19 4.37 13.76 10.07
N GLY A 20 3.66 12.85 10.75
CA GLY A 20 3.27 11.55 10.21
C GLY A 20 2.33 11.67 9.02
N SER A 21 1.31 12.54 9.08
CA SER A 21 0.38 12.74 7.97
C SER A 21 1.10 13.29 6.74
N THR A 22 1.93 14.31 6.89
CA THR A 22 2.66 14.93 5.77
C THR A 22 3.65 13.96 5.12
N PHE A 23 4.35 13.15 5.92
CA PHE A 23 5.27 12.12 5.41
C PHE A 23 4.51 10.97 4.71
N VAL A 24 3.41 10.50 5.30
CA VAL A 24 2.54 9.47 4.71
C VAL A 24 1.91 9.98 3.41
N GLU A 25 1.50 11.24 3.37
CA GLU A 25 0.95 11.90 2.17
C GLU A 25 2.01 12.01 1.06
N GLY A 26 3.24 12.37 1.42
CA GLY A 26 4.39 12.41 0.51
C GLY A 26 4.74 11.03 -0.05
N LEU A 27 4.79 10.01 0.82
CA LEU A 27 5.03 8.62 0.42
C LEU A 27 3.89 8.09 -0.46
N ARG A 28 2.64 8.41 -0.13
CA ARG A 28 1.47 8.05 -0.96
C ARG A 28 1.55 8.67 -2.34
N LYS A 29 1.94 9.96 -2.46
CA LYS A 29 2.15 10.62 -3.76
C LYS A 29 3.30 10.01 -4.54
N LEU A 30 4.42 9.70 -3.89
CA LEU A 30 5.55 9.03 -4.53
C LEU A 30 5.21 7.60 -4.98
N LEU A 31 4.44 6.86 -4.19
CA LEU A 31 3.93 5.55 -4.57
C LEU A 31 2.94 5.65 -5.73
N LEU A 32 2.01 6.60 -5.73
CA LEU A 32 1.08 6.82 -6.86
C LEU A 32 1.83 7.19 -8.15
N ALA A 33 2.88 8.00 -8.06
CA ALA A 33 3.75 8.32 -9.18
C ALA A 33 4.59 7.11 -9.63
N GLY A 34 5.09 6.30 -8.68
CA GLY A 34 5.89 5.10 -8.94
C GLY A 34 5.08 3.91 -9.47
N ILE A 35 3.79 3.82 -9.15
CA ILE A 35 2.89 2.77 -9.66
C ILE A 35 2.62 2.96 -11.16
N GLY A 36 2.78 4.18 -11.69
CA GLY A 36 2.81 4.47 -13.13
C GLY A 36 1.48 4.22 -13.85
N ALA A 37 1.02 5.16 -14.68
CA ALA A 37 -0.18 5.07 -15.53
C ALA A 37 -1.55 4.89 -14.82
N VAL A 38 -1.65 4.25 -13.65
CA VAL A 38 -2.93 4.03 -12.94
C VAL A 38 -3.47 5.32 -12.30
N ALA A 39 -2.59 6.29 -12.01
CA ALA A 39 -3.00 7.62 -11.55
C ALA A 39 -3.46 8.56 -12.68
N LEU A 40 -3.25 8.18 -13.95
CA LEU A 40 -3.64 9.00 -15.09
C LEU A 40 -5.14 8.78 -15.38
N SER A 41 -5.96 9.78 -15.06
CA SER A 41 -7.39 9.73 -15.40
C SER A 41 -7.60 9.70 -16.91
N ARG A 42 -8.80 9.29 -17.35
CA ARG A 42 -9.19 9.31 -18.76
C ARG A 42 -9.03 10.70 -19.36
N ASP A 43 -9.42 11.74 -18.63
CA ASP A 43 -9.36 13.14 -19.07
C ASP A 43 -7.91 13.63 -19.22
N GLU A 44 -7.03 13.22 -18.31
CA GLU A 44 -5.60 13.56 -18.36
C GLU A 44 -4.89 12.85 -19.52
N THR A 45 -5.32 11.62 -19.81
CA THR A 45 -4.85 10.83 -20.96
C THR A 45 -5.29 11.46 -22.27
N GLU A 46 -6.54 11.90 -22.36
CA GLU A 46 -7.09 12.58 -23.53
C GLU A 46 -6.40 13.93 -23.77
N SER A 47 -6.20 14.73 -22.72
CA SER A 47 -5.44 15.98 -22.77
C SER A 47 -3.98 15.77 -23.22
N PHE A 48 -3.32 14.72 -22.72
CA PHE A 48 -1.96 14.38 -23.12
C PHE A 48 -1.88 14.00 -24.60
N VAL A 49 -2.80 13.17 -25.09
CA VAL A 49 -2.87 12.76 -26.49
C VAL A 49 -3.21 13.94 -27.40
N ASN A 50 -4.15 14.81 -26.99
CA ASN A 50 -4.47 16.03 -27.74
C ASN A 50 -3.27 16.97 -27.86
N LYS A 51 -2.47 17.13 -26.80
CA LYS A 51 -1.23 17.91 -26.84
C LYS A 51 -0.20 17.32 -27.82
N LEU A 52 -0.13 16.00 -27.96
CA LEU A 52 0.73 15.34 -28.96
C LEU A 52 0.25 15.61 -30.39
N VAL A 53 -1.07 15.67 -30.60
CA VAL A 53 -1.66 16.02 -31.89
C VAL A 53 -1.42 17.50 -32.24
N GLU A 54 -1.62 18.41 -31.29
CA GLU A 54 -1.35 19.84 -31.46
C GLU A 54 0.11 20.14 -31.78
N ARG A 55 1.04 19.37 -31.19
CA ARG A 55 2.48 19.45 -31.48
C ARG A 55 2.88 18.80 -32.81
N GLY A 56 1.94 18.16 -33.51
CA GLY A 56 2.19 17.44 -34.76
C GLY A 56 3.01 16.15 -34.57
N GLU A 57 3.24 15.72 -33.34
CA GLU A 57 3.95 14.48 -33.00
C GLU A 57 3.05 13.24 -33.22
N LEU A 58 1.74 13.45 -33.31
CA LEU A 58 0.75 12.39 -33.54
C LEU A 58 -0.35 12.84 -34.51
N ALA A 59 -0.73 12.00 -35.47
CA ALA A 59 -1.85 12.30 -36.35
C ALA A 59 -3.18 12.14 -35.61
N GLN A 60 -4.15 13.02 -35.88
CA GLN A 60 -5.47 12.99 -35.24
C GLN A 60 -6.19 11.64 -35.40
N LYS A 61 -6.06 11.03 -36.58
CA LYS A 61 -6.61 9.70 -36.87
C LYS A 61 -5.96 8.58 -36.05
N ASP A 62 -4.67 8.72 -35.75
CA ASP A 62 -3.93 7.74 -34.93
C ASP A 62 -4.23 7.93 -33.45
N ALA A 63 -4.41 9.18 -33.00
CA ALA A 63 -4.89 9.49 -31.64
C ALA A 63 -6.23 8.84 -31.32
N GLU A 64 -7.23 8.98 -32.21
CA GLU A 64 -8.54 8.35 -32.06
C GLU A 64 -8.43 6.82 -32.00
N LYS A 65 -7.60 6.24 -32.87
CA LYS A 65 -7.36 4.80 -32.91
C LYS A 65 -6.72 4.30 -31.61
N LEU A 66 -5.73 5.03 -31.08
CA LEU A 66 -5.08 4.71 -29.81
C LEU A 66 -6.05 4.77 -28.64
N MET A 67 -6.90 5.80 -28.57
CA MET A 67 -7.93 5.91 -27.52
C MET A 67 -8.93 4.75 -27.58
N HIS A 68 -9.37 4.38 -28.79
CA HIS A 68 -10.25 3.24 -28.98
C HIS A 68 -9.58 1.91 -28.61
N GLU A 69 -8.30 1.72 -28.96
CA GLU A 69 -7.55 0.52 -28.61
C GLU A 69 -7.33 0.40 -27.10
N VAL A 70 -6.98 1.49 -26.42
CA VAL A 70 -6.84 1.55 -24.97
C VAL A 70 -8.17 1.19 -24.32
N GLN A 71 -9.27 1.83 -24.72
CA GLN A 71 -10.59 1.53 -24.17
C GLN A 71 -11.01 0.07 -24.42
N SER A 72 -10.75 -0.47 -25.62
CA SER A 72 -11.04 -1.85 -25.95
C SER A 72 -10.22 -2.84 -25.13
N ARG A 73 -8.91 -2.56 -24.93
CA ARG A 73 -8.02 -3.37 -24.09
C ARG A 73 -8.44 -3.32 -22.64
N LEU A 74 -8.80 -2.14 -22.11
CA LEU A 74 -9.31 -2.01 -20.75
C LEU A 74 -10.58 -2.86 -20.57
N ARG A 75 -11.55 -2.74 -21.48
CA ARG A 75 -12.81 -3.52 -21.46
C ARG A 75 -12.60 -5.03 -21.59
N LYS A 76 -11.68 -5.46 -22.46
CA LYS A 76 -11.33 -6.89 -22.63
C LYS A 76 -10.55 -7.45 -21.45
N ASN A 77 -9.74 -6.63 -20.80
CA ASN A 77 -9.00 -7.04 -19.62
C ASN A 77 -9.89 -7.06 -18.38
N THR A 78 -10.98 -6.28 -18.32
CA THR A 78 -11.86 -6.20 -17.13
C THR A 78 -12.49 -7.54 -16.76
N SER A 79 -12.79 -8.40 -17.73
CA SER A 79 -13.32 -9.75 -17.47
C SER A 79 -12.31 -10.74 -16.87
N GLY A 80 -11.04 -10.36 -16.74
CA GLY A 80 -10.00 -11.12 -16.04
C GLY A 80 -9.20 -10.25 -15.06
N VAL A 81 -9.72 -9.07 -14.71
CA VAL A 81 -9.07 -8.17 -13.75
C VAL A 81 -9.06 -8.79 -12.36
N GLU A 82 -10.11 -9.51 -11.95
CA GLU A 82 -10.17 -10.14 -10.63
C GLU A 82 -9.04 -11.17 -10.45
N ASP A 83 -8.94 -12.17 -11.35
CA ASP A 83 -7.86 -13.16 -11.33
C ASP A 83 -6.46 -12.54 -11.40
N ARG A 84 -6.31 -11.45 -12.15
CA ARG A 84 -5.02 -10.80 -12.35
C ARG A 84 -4.66 -9.89 -11.17
N ALA A 85 -5.65 -9.24 -10.58
CA ALA A 85 -5.50 -8.45 -9.36
C ALA A 85 -5.16 -9.37 -8.18
N GLU A 86 -5.80 -10.53 -8.07
CA GLU A 86 -5.49 -11.53 -7.06
C GLU A 86 -4.04 -12.02 -7.20
N ARG A 87 -3.63 -12.45 -8.40
CA ARG A 87 -2.24 -12.88 -8.64
C ARG A 87 -1.20 -11.79 -8.40
N VAL A 88 -1.52 -10.55 -8.74
CA VAL A 88 -0.64 -9.40 -8.45
C VAL A 88 -0.59 -9.14 -6.96
N GLY A 89 -1.73 -9.19 -6.27
CA GLY A 89 -1.84 -9.08 -4.82
C GLY A 89 -0.99 -10.11 -4.10
N THR A 90 -1.13 -11.39 -4.44
CA THR A 90 -0.35 -12.47 -3.83
C THR A 90 1.15 -12.28 -4.06
N ARG A 91 1.56 -11.84 -5.25
CA ARG A 91 2.97 -11.63 -5.58
C ARG A 91 3.56 -10.44 -4.83
N VAL A 92 2.79 -9.37 -4.66
CA VAL A 92 3.19 -8.20 -3.86
C VAL A 92 3.31 -8.59 -2.40
N GLU A 93 2.36 -9.34 -1.87
CA GLU A 93 2.34 -9.79 -0.47
C GLU A 93 3.53 -10.70 -0.16
N GLN A 94 3.82 -11.68 -1.04
CA GLN A 94 5.02 -12.52 -0.94
C GLN A 94 6.32 -11.71 -0.98
N SER A 95 6.41 -10.75 -1.91
CA SER A 95 7.60 -9.89 -2.04
C SER A 95 7.79 -9.01 -0.80
N MET A 96 6.68 -8.56 -0.19
CA MET A 96 6.70 -7.74 1.01
C MET A 96 7.10 -8.57 2.23
N GLU A 97 6.58 -9.79 2.40
CA GLU A 97 7.03 -10.73 3.43
C GLU A 97 8.53 -11.04 3.31
N GLU A 98 9.03 -11.33 2.11
CA GLU A 98 10.47 -11.57 1.88
C GLU A 98 11.33 -10.34 2.26
N PHE A 99 10.87 -9.13 1.95
CA PHE A 99 11.56 -7.91 2.28
C PHE A 99 11.59 -7.64 3.80
N LEU A 100 10.45 -7.83 4.48
CA LEU A 100 10.36 -7.70 5.93
C LEU A 100 11.27 -8.72 6.64
N ASN A 101 11.31 -9.96 6.15
CA ASN A 101 12.20 -11.00 6.65
C ASN A 101 13.69 -10.62 6.47
N ARG A 102 14.07 -10.05 5.32
CA ARG A 102 15.44 -9.55 5.10
C ARG A 102 15.84 -8.45 6.07
N LEU A 103 14.89 -7.64 6.51
CA LEU A 103 15.11 -6.58 7.50
C LEU A 103 14.98 -7.07 8.95
N ASN A 104 14.79 -8.38 9.19
CA ASN A 104 14.47 -8.95 10.49
C ASN A 104 13.27 -8.28 11.18
N ILE A 105 12.29 -7.82 10.40
CA ILE A 105 11.05 -7.23 10.91
C ILE A 105 10.01 -8.36 11.01
N PRO A 106 9.63 -8.79 12.23
CA PRO A 106 8.60 -9.83 12.40
C PRO A 106 7.23 -9.30 11.99
N SER A 107 6.40 -10.19 11.42
CA SER A 107 5.03 -9.82 11.04
C SER A 107 4.11 -9.76 12.26
N LYS A 108 2.98 -9.06 12.12
CA LYS A 108 1.95 -9.00 13.18
C LYS A 108 1.43 -10.39 13.56
N ARG A 109 1.30 -11.29 12.58
CA ARG A 109 0.87 -12.68 12.77
C ARG A 109 1.85 -13.45 13.66
N ASP A 110 3.14 -13.28 13.44
CA ASP A 110 4.18 -13.96 14.24
C ASP A 110 4.13 -13.53 15.71
N ILE A 111 3.86 -12.25 15.96
CA ILE A 111 3.71 -11.70 17.32
C ILE A 111 2.48 -12.29 18.02
N GLU A 112 1.36 -12.42 17.31
CA GLU A 112 0.13 -13.01 17.82
C GLU A 112 0.31 -14.50 18.14
N ASP A 113 0.92 -15.26 17.23
CA ASP A 113 1.21 -16.68 17.41
C ASP A 113 2.14 -16.91 18.61
N LEU A 114 3.17 -16.08 18.77
CA LEU A 114 4.07 -16.17 19.91
C LEU A 114 3.36 -15.80 21.23
N SER A 115 2.51 -14.77 21.20
CA SER A 115 1.72 -14.35 22.37
C SER A 115 0.77 -15.46 22.84
N ALA A 116 0.12 -16.15 21.90
CA ALA A 116 -0.73 -17.30 22.20
C ALA A 116 0.07 -18.46 22.83
N LYS A 117 1.24 -18.78 22.27
CA LYS A 117 2.14 -19.81 22.83
C LYS A 117 2.63 -19.44 24.23
N ILE A 118 2.97 -18.17 24.48
CA ILE A 118 3.39 -17.67 25.79
C ILE A 118 2.24 -17.78 26.80
N ALA A 119 1.01 -17.44 26.41
CA ALA A 119 -0.17 -17.57 27.26
C ALA A 119 -0.41 -19.05 27.64
N GLN A 120 -0.32 -19.95 26.67
CA GLN A 120 -0.45 -21.40 26.91
C GLN A 120 0.65 -21.94 27.82
N LEU A 121 1.90 -21.51 27.60
CA LEU A 121 3.03 -21.95 28.43
C LEU A 121 2.89 -21.41 29.87
N SER A 122 2.48 -20.14 30.02
CA SER A 122 2.21 -19.53 31.32
C SER A 122 1.13 -20.29 32.08
N ALA A 123 0.04 -20.70 31.41
CA ALA A 123 -1.01 -21.49 32.02
C ALA A 123 -0.51 -22.86 32.51
N ARG A 124 0.30 -23.56 31.71
CA ARG A 124 0.88 -24.87 32.09
C ARG A 124 1.86 -24.75 33.25
N VAL A 125 2.68 -23.70 33.27
CA VAL A 125 3.62 -23.44 34.37
C VAL A 125 2.85 -23.19 35.68
N GLU A 126 1.75 -22.45 35.62
CA GLU A 126 0.93 -22.16 36.79
C GLU A 126 0.19 -23.41 37.32
N GLU A 127 -0.27 -24.27 36.41
CA GLU A 127 -0.87 -25.57 36.77
C GLU A 127 0.14 -26.49 37.45
N LEU A 128 1.36 -26.59 36.92
CA LEU A 128 2.45 -27.35 37.54
C LEU A 128 2.89 -26.78 38.89
N ARG A 129 2.85 -25.45 39.06
CA ARG A 129 3.12 -24.81 40.35
C ARG A 129 2.06 -25.12 41.40
N LYS A 130 0.79 -25.27 41.01
CA LYS A 130 -0.31 -25.62 41.91
C LYS A 130 -0.36 -27.11 42.29
N GLN A 131 0.28 -27.97 41.50
CA GLN A 131 0.40 -29.41 41.79
C GLN A 131 1.58 -29.75 42.75
N LYS A 132 2.37 -28.75 43.14
CA LYS A 132 3.47 -28.88 44.10
C LYS A 132 3.09 -28.29 45.45
#